data_AF-A0A2N0Q8N4-F1
#
_entry.id   AF-A0A2N0Q8N4-F1
#
_cell.length_a   1.000
_cell.length_b   1.000
_cell.length_c   1.000
_cell.angle_alpha   90.00
_cell.angle_beta   90.00
_cell.angle_gamma   90.00
#
_symmetry.space_group_name_H-M   'P 1'
#
loop_
_entity.id
_entity.type
_entity.pdbx_description
1 polymer ?
#
loop_
_entity_poly.entity_id
_entity_poly.type
_entity_poly.pdbx_seq_one_letter_code
_entity_poly.pdbx_strand_id
1 'polypeptide(L)'
;MSLKSLVSLILGIPFTILIFVCPILEIGKIELFSRTNGILIYDTNVEYTYLVLSLIAPSVLILVYFFKCHWDNVSPMTAKLLLVAYLFGCIGISIAYTIFTINELRGIPFGCPDSYHYALPQVQTACQARAANFVSMWAFVFFLILNVILLVFGMGPLESELFADIGKRKLPKSDTSTQPRDSGSEPFSQIESGQQQQQKDEKE
;
A
#
# COMPACT_ATOMS: atom_id res chain seq x y z
N MET A 1 8.46 -9.67 24.02
CA MET A 1 7.95 -8.97 22.81
C MET A 1 7.64 -7.53 23.20
N SER A 2 8.12 -6.54 22.46
CA SER A 2 7.80 -5.12 22.75
C SER A 2 6.33 -4.83 22.44
N LEU A 3 5.69 -3.93 23.20
CA LEU A 3 4.31 -3.48 22.95
C LEU A 3 4.13 -3.00 21.51
N LYS A 4 5.13 -2.29 20.96
CA LYS A 4 5.14 -1.81 19.57
C LYS A 4 5.10 -2.98 18.57
N SER A 5 5.92 -4.01 18.80
CA SER A 5 5.95 -5.20 17.95
C SER A 5 4.64 -6.00 18.03
N LEU A 6 4.01 -6.07 19.21
CA LEU A 6 2.73 -6.75 19.38
C LEU A 6 1.60 -6.02 18.65
N VAL A 7 1.48 -4.69 18.83
CA VAL A 7 0.47 -3.86 18.15
C VAL A 7 0.65 -3.92 16.63
N SER A 8 1.89 -3.83 16.17
CA SER A 8 2.27 -3.97 14.77
C SER A 8 1.85 -5.31 14.19
N LEU A 9 2.02 -6.41 14.92
CA LEU A 9 1.67 -7.75 14.46
C LEU A 9 0.14 -7.94 14.39
N ILE A 10 -0.56 -7.51 15.45
CA ILE A 10 -2.03 -7.63 15.55
C ILE A 10 -2.74 -6.84 14.45
N LEU A 11 -2.22 -5.69 14.04
CA LEU A 11 -2.85 -4.83 13.03
C LEU A 11 -2.28 -5.03 11.64
N GLY A 12 -1.00 -5.37 11.51
CA GLY A 12 -0.31 -5.58 10.24
C GLY A 12 -0.68 -6.91 9.57
N ILE A 13 -0.82 -8.00 10.33
CA ILE A 13 -1.16 -9.31 9.75
C ILE A 13 -2.57 -9.29 9.12
N PRO A 14 -3.65 -8.90 9.81
CA PRO A 14 -4.98 -8.87 9.21
C PRO A 14 -5.04 -7.92 8.01
N PHE A 15 -4.37 -6.77 8.10
CA PHE A 15 -4.27 -5.82 6.99
C PHE A 15 -3.61 -6.46 5.75
N THR A 16 -2.48 -7.15 5.95
CA THR A 16 -1.78 -7.83 4.86
C THR A 16 -2.62 -8.96 4.25
N ILE A 17 -3.35 -9.71 5.07
CA ILE A 17 -4.28 -10.74 4.60
C ILE A 17 -5.38 -10.10 3.74
N LEU A 18 -5.97 -8.99 4.19
CA LEU A 18 -7.03 -8.28 3.47
C LEU A 18 -6.59 -7.77 2.09
N ILE A 19 -5.31 -7.38 1.92
CA ILE A 19 -4.75 -7.00 0.61
C ILE A 19 -4.96 -8.08 -0.46
N PHE A 20 -4.90 -9.36 -0.06
CA PHE A 20 -5.12 -10.48 -0.99
C PHE A 20 -6.56 -11.00 -0.96
N VAL A 21 -7.23 -10.97 0.20
CA VAL A 21 -8.61 -11.45 0.32
C VAL A 21 -9.59 -10.59 -0.47
N CYS A 22 -9.44 -9.26 -0.46
CA CYS A 22 -10.32 -8.35 -1.21
C CYS A 22 -10.41 -8.69 -2.71
N PRO A 23 -9.30 -8.74 -3.49
CA PRO A 23 -9.39 -9.09 -4.91
C PRO A 23 -9.90 -10.52 -5.15
N ILE A 24 -9.59 -11.48 -4.28
CA ILE A 24 -10.10 -12.86 -4.39
C ILE A 24 -11.63 -12.89 -4.22
N LEU A 25 -12.15 -12.19 -3.21
CA LEU A 25 -13.59 -12.10 -2.98
C LEU A 25 -14.29 -11.36 -4.12
N GLU A 26 -13.67 -10.34 -4.70
CA GLU A 26 -14.21 -9.63 -5.86
C GLU A 26 -14.31 -10.53 -7.09
N ILE A 27 -13.26 -11.30 -7.39
CA ILE A 27 -13.29 -12.31 -8.46
C ILE A 27 -14.41 -13.34 -8.20
N GLY A 28 -14.50 -13.82 -6.95
CA GLY A 28 -15.55 -14.77 -6.55
C GLY A 28 -16.96 -14.19 -6.69
N LYS A 29 -17.14 -12.90 -6.39
CA LYS A 29 -18.41 -12.20 -6.56
C LYS A 29 -18.80 -12.15 -8.03
N ILE A 30 -17.91 -11.70 -8.91
CA ILE A 30 -18.16 -11.60 -10.36
C ILE A 30 -18.56 -12.96 -10.94
N GLU A 31 -17.83 -14.02 -10.58
CA GLU A 31 -18.10 -15.39 -11.03
C GLU A 31 -19.44 -15.93 -10.52
N LEU A 32 -19.81 -15.63 -9.28
CA LEU A 32 -21.11 -16.07 -8.72
C LEU A 32 -22.28 -15.29 -9.33
N PHE A 33 -22.10 -14.01 -9.60
CA PHE A 33 -23.13 -13.18 -10.22
C PHE A 33 -23.39 -13.61 -11.68
N SER A 34 -22.35 -13.99 -12.43
CA SER A 34 -22.51 -14.51 -13.80
C SER A 34 -23.38 -15.77 -13.86
N ARG A 35 -23.32 -16.61 -12.82
CA ARG A 35 -24.10 -17.85 -12.71
C ARG A 35 -25.58 -17.63 -12.34
N THR A 36 -25.97 -16.42 -11.93
CA THR A 36 -27.35 -16.14 -11.50
C THR A 36 -28.32 -15.84 -12.65
N ASN A 37 -27.87 -15.96 -13.92
CA ASN A 37 -28.69 -15.78 -15.13
C ASN A 37 -29.50 -14.46 -15.14
N GLY A 38 -28.95 -13.38 -14.58
CA GLY A 38 -29.58 -12.04 -14.57
C GLY A 38 -30.63 -11.82 -13.47
N ILE A 39 -30.75 -12.75 -12.51
CA ILE A 39 -31.56 -12.52 -11.30
C ILE A 39 -30.93 -11.39 -10.48
N LEU A 40 -29.62 -11.42 -10.27
CA LEU A 40 -28.85 -10.30 -9.74
C LEU A 40 -28.33 -9.47 -10.91
N ILE A 41 -28.48 -8.15 -10.84
CA ILE A 41 -27.86 -7.22 -11.78
C ILE A 41 -26.55 -6.76 -11.16
N TYR A 42 -25.51 -6.68 -11.96
CA TYR A 42 -24.26 -5.99 -11.63
C TYR A 42 -23.78 -5.22 -12.84
N ASP A 43 -23.10 -4.10 -12.60
CA ASP A 43 -22.45 -3.34 -13.67
C ASP A 43 -21.04 -3.88 -13.86
N THR A 44 -20.85 -4.66 -14.92
CA THR A 44 -19.57 -5.31 -15.25
C THR A 44 -18.41 -4.31 -15.32
N ASN A 45 -18.63 -3.08 -15.78
CA ASN A 45 -17.57 -2.08 -15.86
C ASN A 45 -17.13 -1.62 -14.47
N VAL A 46 -18.10 -1.43 -13.55
CA VAL A 46 -17.82 -1.04 -12.17
C VAL A 46 -17.02 -2.14 -11.46
N GLU A 47 -17.44 -3.40 -11.59
CA GLU A 47 -16.76 -4.54 -10.95
C GLU A 47 -15.32 -4.70 -11.44
N TYR A 48 -15.10 -4.71 -12.76
CA TYR A 48 -13.75 -4.86 -13.30
C TYR A 48 -12.86 -3.66 -12.98
N THR A 49 -13.41 -2.45 -12.96
CA THR A 49 -12.67 -1.25 -12.54
C THR A 49 -12.23 -1.38 -11.10
N TYR A 50 -13.13 -1.78 -10.20
CA TYR A 50 -12.80 -2.00 -8.80
C TYR A 50 -11.79 -3.13 -8.61
N LEU A 51 -11.94 -4.24 -9.34
CA LEU A 51 -11.00 -5.36 -9.32
C LEU A 51 -9.59 -4.90 -9.73
N VAL A 52 -9.44 -4.19 -10.84
CA VAL A 52 -8.14 -3.67 -11.30
C VAL A 52 -7.51 -2.77 -10.24
N LEU A 53 -8.29 -1.87 -9.64
CA LEU A 53 -7.80 -1.00 -8.57
C LEU A 53 -7.38 -1.79 -7.33
N SER A 54 -8.13 -2.83 -6.95
CA SER A 54 -7.82 -3.70 -5.81
C SER A 54 -6.55 -4.53 -6.02
N LEU A 55 -6.17 -4.81 -7.27
CA LEU A 55 -4.96 -5.56 -7.63
C LEU A 55 -3.68 -4.73 -7.56
N ILE A 56 -3.76 -3.39 -7.46
CA ILE A 56 -2.57 -2.53 -7.39
C ILE A 56 -1.74 -2.84 -6.13
N ALA A 57 -2.37 -2.86 -4.96
CA ALA A 57 -1.68 -3.11 -3.69
C ALA A 57 -0.96 -4.47 -3.61
N PRO A 58 -1.61 -5.63 -3.90
CA PRO A 58 -0.92 -6.91 -3.91
C PRO A 58 0.18 -6.96 -4.97
N SER A 59 -0.01 -6.34 -6.14
CA SER A 59 1.02 -6.26 -7.18
C SER A 59 2.26 -5.52 -6.69
N VAL A 60 2.09 -4.37 -6.03
CA VAL A 60 3.20 -3.61 -5.43
C VAL A 60 3.93 -4.45 -4.38
N LEU A 61 3.22 -5.16 -3.50
CA LEU A 61 3.85 -6.04 -2.50
C LEU A 61 4.66 -7.17 -3.14
N ILE A 62 4.11 -7.83 -4.16
CA ILE A 62 4.79 -8.89 -4.90
C ILE A 62 6.05 -8.33 -5.60
N LEU A 63 5.95 -7.16 -6.24
CA LEU A 63 7.08 -6.50 -6.90
C LEU A 63 8.20 -6.15 -5.91
N VAL A 64 7.85 -5.59 -4.76
CA VAL A 64 8.83 -5.27 -3.70
C VAL A 64 9.46 -6.54 -3.13
N TYR A 65 8.67 -7.58 -2.87
CA TYR A 65 9.16 -8.82 -2.24
C TYR A 65 10.02 -9.68 -3.18
N PHE A 66 9.54 -9.97 -4.39
CA PHE A 66 10.20 -10.90 -5.30
C PHE A 66 11.26 -10.23 -6.18
N PHE A 67 10.96 -9.04 -6.71
CA PHE A 67 11.83 -8.38 -7.67
C PHE A 67 12.80 -7.40 -7.00
N LYS A 68 12.74 -7.26 -5.67
CA LYS A 68 13.55 -6.33 -4.88
C LYS A 68 13.59 -4.93 -5.51
N CYS A 69 12.48 -4.48 -6.09
CA CYS A 69 12.42 -3.15 -6.69
C CYS A 69 12.82 -2.12 -5.64
N HIS A 70 13.99 -1.50 -5.84
CA HIS A 70 14.61 -0.62 -4.87
C HIS A 70 13.91 0.73 -4.86
N TRP A 71 13.20 1.02 -3.78
CA TRP A 71 12.60 2.34 -3.49
C TRP A 71 13.61 3.28 -2.82
N ASP A 72 14.92 3.11 -3.09
CA ASP A 72 16.01 3.75 -2.34
C ASP A 72 16.04 5.29 -2.48
N ASN A 73 15.38 5.83 -3.52
CA ASN A 73 15.30 7.27 -3.77
C ASN A 73 14.05 7.94 -3.18
N VAL A 74 13.13 7.19 -2.56
CA VAL A 74 11.92 7.78 -1.99
C VAL A 74 12.18 8.27 -0.58
N SER A 75 12.02 9.58 -0.38
CA SER A 75 12.18 10.18 0.94
C SER A 75 11.10 9.66 1.91
N PRO A 76 11.38 9.57 3.22
CA PRO A 76 10.39 9.15 4.21
C PRO A 76 9.15 10.06 4.22
N MET A 77 9.32 11.35 3.94
CA MET A 77 8.22 12.30 3.83
C MET A 77 7.35 11.99 2.60
N THR A 78 7.97 11.69 1.46
CA THR A 78 7.26 11.28 0.23
C THR A 78 6.48 9.99 0.46
N ALA A 79 7.07 8.99 1.12
CA ALA A 79 6.39 7.74 1.43
C ALA A 79 5.17 7.95 2.34
N LYS A 80 5.31 8.78 3.39
CA LYS A 80 4.19 9.17 4.28
C LYS A 80 3.07 9.87 3.49
N LEU A 81 3.42 10.82 2.62
CA LEU A 81 2.46 11.54 1.79
C LEU A 81 1.72 10.59 0.81
N LEU A 82 2.45 9.70 0.14
CA LEU A 82 1.87 8.71 -0.78
C LEU A 82 0.92 7.77 -0.05
N LEU A 83 1.25 7.32 1.17
CA LEU A 83 0.37 6.47 1.97
C LEU A 83 -0.92 7.21 2.37
N VAL A 84 -0.82 8.47 2.76
CA VAL A 84 -2.00 9.30 3.09
C VAL A 84 -2.86 9.53 1.85
N ALA A 85 -2.25 9.84 0.71
CA ALA A 85 -2.96 9.98 -0.56
C ALA A 85 -3.65 8.67 -0.97
N TYR A 86 -2.97 7.53 -0.78
CA TYR A 86 -3.52 6.20 -1.02
C TYR A 86 -4.73 5.92 -0.12
N LEU A 87 -4.67 6.26 1.17
CA LEU A 87 -5.80 6.15 2.09
C LEU A 87 -7.03 6.91 1.59
N PHE A 88 -6.87 8.19 1.22
CA PHE A 88 -7.97 8.98 0.69
C PHE A 88 -8.52 8.42 -0.62
N GLY A 89 -7.65 7.92 -1.50
CA GLY A 89 -8.04 7.21 -2.71
C GLY A 89 -8.88 5.97 -2.42
N CYS A 90 -8.45 5.11 -1.49
CA CYS A 90 -9.19 3.91 -1.09
C CYS A 90 -10.56 4.25 -0.49
N ILE A 91 -10.66 5.29 0.35
CA ILE A 91 -11.94 5.75 0.90
C ILE A 91 -12.86 6.21 -0.24
N GLY A 92 -12.37 7.05 -1.15
CA GLY A 92 -13.14 7.56 -2.27
C GLY A 92 -13.67 6.45 -3.18
N ILE A 93 -12.81 5.51 -3.55
CA ILE A 93 -13.17 4.33 -4.35
C ILE A 93 -14.20 3.47 -3.61
N SER A 94 -14.03 3.21 -2.31
CA SER A 94 -14.96 2.39 -1.52
C SER A 94 -16.34 3.02 -1.39
N ILE A 95 -16.41 4.35 -1.23
CA ILE A 95 -17.68 5.09 -1.21
C ILE A 95 -18.34 5.02 -2.59
N ALA A 96 -17.60 5.32 -3.66
CA ALA A 96 -18.13 5.28 -5.03
C ALA A 96 -18.66 3.89 -5.36
N TYR A 97 -17.89 2.84 -5.08
CA TYR A 97 -18.28 1.46 -5.26
C TYR A 97 -19.54 1.11 -4.46
N THR A 98 -19.61 1.49 -3.18
CA THR A 98 -20.82 1.28 -2.35
C THR A 98 -22.06 1.92 -2.97
N ILE A 99 -21.94 3.13 -3.52
CA ILE A 99 -23.05 3.84 -4.18
C ILE A 99 -23.48 3.12 -5.46
N PHE A 100 -22.54 2.74 -6.33
CA PHE A 100 -22.85 2.09 -7.60
C PHE A 100 -23.45 0.69 -7.42
N THR A 101 -23.03 -0.03 -6.38
CA THR A 101 -23.44 -1.41 -6.08
C THR A 101 -24.67 -1.52 -5.16
N ILE A 102 -25.25 -0.40 -4.72
CA ILE A 102 -26.34 -0.43 -3.70
C ILE A 102 -27.60 -1.15 -4.18
N ASN A 103 -27.90 -1.07 -5.48
CA ASN A 103 -29.13 -1.58 -6.08
C ASN A 103 -29.01 -3.03 -6.61
N GLU A 104 -27.86 -3.67 -6.48
CA GLU A 104 -27.61 -5.02 -7.01
C GLU A 104 -28.51 -6.09 -6.41
N LEU A 105 -28.90 -5.91 -5.14
CA LEU A 105 -29.64 -6.91 -4.37
C LEU A 105 -31.14 -6.98 -4.67
N ARG A 106 -31.72 -6.08 -5.49
CA ARG A 106 -33.16 -6.09 -5.89
C ARG A 106 -34.15 -6.38 -4.73
N GLY A 107 -33.88 -5.89 -3.52
CA GLY A 107 -34.74 -6.10 -2.34
C GLY A 107 -34.36 -7.30 -1.44
N ILE A 108 -33.30 -8.03 -1.75
CA ILE A 108 -32.69 -9.00 -0.83
C ILE A 108 -32.06 -8.23 0.35
N PRO A 109 -32.27 -8.66 1.61
CA PRO A 109 -31.64 -8.03 2.77
C PRO A 109 -30.12 -8.03 2.67
N PHE A 110 -29.50 -6.92 3.09
CA PHE A 110 -28.05 -6.73 3.00
C PHE A 110 -27.23 -7.84 3.66
N GLY A 111 -27.70 -8.39 4.78
CA GLY A 111 -27.03 -9.44 5.54
C GLY A 111 -27.20 -10.86 5.00
N CYS A 112 -27.93 -11.05 3.91
CA CYS A 112 -28.15 -12.35 3.26
C CYS A 112 -28.54 -13.49 4.25
N PRO A 113 -29.61 -13.31 5.06
CA PRO A 113 -29.98 -14.31 6.07
C PRO A 113 -30.51 -15.58 5.41
N ASP A 114 -30.31 -16.73 6.05
CA ASP A 114 -30.81 -18.03 5.55
C ASP A 114 -32.33 -18.15 5.61
N SER A 115 -33.00 -17.29 6.39
CA SER A 115 -34.47 -17.24 6.49
C SER A 115 -35.16 -16.52 5.32
N TYR A 116 -34.40 -15.89 4.42
CA TYR A 116 -34.96 -15.23 3.25
C TYR A 116 -35.27 -16.23 2.13
N HIS A 117 -36.40 -16.05 1.43
CA HIS A 117 -36.77 -16.89 0.29
C HIS A 117 -36.01 -16.50 -0.97
N TYR A 118 -34.84 -17.11 -1.17
CA TYR A 118 -34.09 -16.99 -2.42
C TYR A 118 -34.73 -17.79 -3.54
N ALA A 119 -34.75 -17.24 -4.76
CA ALA A 119 -35.28 -17.94 -5.94
C ALA A 119 -34.44 -19.20 -6.29
N LEU A 120 -33.13 -19.13 -6.06
CA LEU A 120 -32.17 -20.21 -6.32
C LEU A 120 -31.08 -20.21 -5.24
N PRO A 121 -30.51 -21.38 -4.87
CA PRO A 121 -29.38 -21.46 -3.94
C PRO A 121 -28.17 -20.63 -4.39
N GLN A 122 -27.94 -20.53 -5.70
CA GLN A 122 -26.86 -19.73 -6.28
C GLN A 122 -26.98 -18.23 -5.96
N VAL A 123 -28.22 -17.72 -5.85
CA VAL A 123 -28.49 -16.32 -5.50
C VAL A 123 -28.13 -16.06 -4.03
N GLN A 124 -28.36 -17.03 -3.14
CA GLN A 124 -27.94 -16.94 -1.74
C GLN A 124 -26.42 -16.87 -1.63
N THR A 125 -25.69 -17.76 -2.31
CA THR A 125 -24.22 -17.76 -2.30
C THR A 125 -23.66 -16.47 -2.91
N ALA A 126 -24.24 -15.98 -4.01
CA ALA A 126 -23.85 -14.71 -4.62
C ALA A 126 -24.09 -13.53 -3.67
N CYS A 127 -25.23 -13.50 -2.97
CA CYS A 127 -25.52 -12.50 -1.94
C CYS A 127 -24.45 -12.53 -0.83
N GLN A 128 -24.15 -13.71 -0.29
CA GLN A 128 -23.15 -13.88 0.77
C GLN A 128 -21.75 -13.45 0.31
N ALA A 129 -21.36 -13.77 -0.92
CA ALA A 129 -20.10 -13.32 -1.50
C ALA A 129 -20.02 -11.79 -1.60
N ARG A 130 -21.11 -11.14 -2.05
CA ARG A 130 -21.20 -9.67 -2.10
C ARG A 130 -21.13 -9.04 -0.71
N ALA A 131 -21.81 -9.61 0.29
CA ALA A 131 -21.72 -9.15 1.67
C ALA A 131 -20.29 -9.31 2.23
N ALA A 132 -19.65 -10.46 2.00
CA ALA A 132 -18.27 -10.71 2.42
C ALA A 132 -17.28 -9.74 1.75
N ASN A 133 -17.44 -9.46 0.46
CA ASN A 133 -16.65 -8.48 -0.27
C ASN A 133 -16.80 -7.08 0.32
N PHE A 134 -18.04 -6.64 0.55
CA PHE A 134 -18.31 -5.34 1.18
C PHE A 134 -17.67 -5.22 2.56
N VAL A 135 -17.85 -6.22 3.42
CA VAL A 135 -17.25 -6.23 4.77
C VAL A 135 -15.72 -6.20 4.68
N SER A 136 -15.13 -6.96 3.75
CA SER A 136 -13.68 -7.02 3.58
C SER A 136 -13.10 -5.70 3.07
N MET A 137 -13.77 -5.05 2.12
CA MET A 137 -13.40 -3.72 1.62
C MET A 137 -13.37 -2.69 2.76
N TRP A 138 -14.44 -2.62 3.57
CA TRP A 138 -14.50 -1.65 4.67
C TRP A 138 -13.55 -2.02 5.82
N ALA A 139 -13.36 -3.31 6.10
CA ALA A 139 -12.33 -3.76 7.03
C ALA A 139 -10.93 -3.34 6.55
N PHE A 140 -10.64 -3.48 5.26
CA PHE A 140 -9.38 -3.04 4.68
C PHE A 140 -9.14 -1.53 4.90
N VAL A 141 -10.15 -0.70 4.62
CA VAL A 141 -10.08 0.76 4.86
C VAL A 141 -9.87 1.05 6.35
N PHE A 142 -10.60 0.36 7.24
CA PHE A 142 -10.46 0.53 8.68
C PHE A 142 -9.02 0.21 9.16
N PHE A 143 -8.48 -0.94 8.76
CA PHE A 143 -7.11 -1.30 9.10
C PHE A 143 -6.07 -0.36 8.47
N LEU A 144 -6.32 0.15 7.26
CA LEU A 144 -5.47 1.16 6.63
C LEU A 144 -5.43 2.45 7.46
N ILE A 145 -6.59 2.93 7.92
CA ILE A 145 -6.69 4.10 8.82
C ILE A 145 -5.87 3.87 10.09
N LEU A 146 -6.05 2.72 10.75
CA LEU A 146 -5.28 2.39 11.96
C LEU A 146 -3.78 2.37 11.69
N ASN A 147 -3.33 1.80 10.58
CA ASN A 147 -1.92 1.77 10.21
C ASN A 147 -1.36 3.18 9.92
N VAL A 148 -2.13 4.05 9.25
CA VAL A 148 -1.73 5.45 9.02
C VAL A 148 -1.63 6.20 10.34
N ILE A 149 -2.59 6.03 11.25
CA ILE A 149 -2.57 6.64 12.58
C ILE A 149 -1.33 6.21 13.36
N LEU A 150 -1.03 4.90 13.40
CA LEU A 150 0.17 4.39 14.06
C LEU A 150 1.47 4.95 13.47
N LEU A 151 1.51 5.13 12.15
CA LEU A 151 2.64 5.73 11.47
C LEU A 151 2.83 7.21 11.87
N VAL A 152 1.74 7.97 11.99
CA VAL A 152 1.78 9.38 12.44
C VAL A 152 2.27 9.48 13.89
N PHE A 153 1.88 8.54 14.75
CA PHE A 153 2.32 8.49 16.15
C PHE A 153 3.70 7.84 16.37
N GLY A 154 4.44 7.45 15.33
CA GLY A 154 5.76 6.82 15.47
C GLY A 154 5.74 5.43 16.13
N MET A 155 4.60 4.74 16.02
CA MET A 155 4.38 3.37 16.53
C MET A 155 4.08 2.37 15.39
N GLY A 156 4.28 2.78 14.13
CA GLY A 156 3.96 1.97 12.96
C GLY A 156 4.93 0.80 12.72
N PRO A 157 4.43 -0.37 12.24
CA PRO A 157 5.26 -1.48 11.74
C PRO A 157 6.32 -1.04 10.73
N LEU A 158 5.92 -0.07 9.90
CA LEU A 158 6.66 0.37 8.73
C LEU A 158 7.92 1.16 9.10
N GLU A 159 7.95 1.79 10.29
CA GLU A 159 9.05 2.68 10.68
C GLU A 159 10.30 1.92 11.13
N SER A 160 10.15 0.76 11.80
CA SER A 160 11.28 0.08 12.42
C SER A 160 12.01 -0.93 11.54
N GLU A 161 11.40 -1.44 10.47
CA GLU A 161 12.02 -2.46 9.60
C GLU A 161 12.35 -1.89 8.21
N LEU A 162 11.41 -1.19 7.56
CA LEU A 162 11.63 -0.61 6.23
C LEU A 162 12.63 0.56 6.27
N PHE A 163 12.50 1.47 7.24
CA PHE A 163 13.43 2.62 7.36
C PHE A 163 14.71 2.29 8.13
N ALA A 164 14.71 1.30 9.01
CA ALA A 164 15.96 0.85 9.65
C ALA A 164 16.87 0.13 8.65
N ASP A 165 16.32 -0.62 7.69
CA ASP A 165 17.11 -1.25 6.63
C ASP A 165 17.67 -0.22 5.62
N ILE A 166 16.92 0.86 5.34
CA ILE A 166 17.41 2.00 4.56
C ILE A 166 18.48 2.80 5.32
N GLY A 167 18.31 2.99 6.63
CA GLY A 167 19.27 3.71 7.48
C GLY A 167 20.59 2.97 7.69
N LYS A 168 20.56 1.64 7.81
CA LYS A 168 21.76 0.81 7.97
C LYS A 168 22.61 0.71 6.69
N ARG A 169 22.00 0.84 5.51
CA ARG A 169 22.73 0.85 4.23
C ARG A 169 23.43 2.19 3.91
N LYS A 170 23.16 3.27 4.66
CA LYS A 170 23.78 4.59 4.48
C LYS A 170 25.07 4.83 5.26
N LEU A 171 25.54 3.89 6.09
CA LEU A 171 26.90 3.97 6.62
C LEU A 171 27.86 3.26 5.65
N PRO A 172 28.71 3.98 4.89
CA PRO A 172 29.89 3.34 4.32
C PRO A 172 30.71 2.82 5.51
N LYS A 173 31.08 1.53 5.47
CA LYS A 173 32.17 1.02 6.31
C LYS A 173 33.38 1.90 5.98
N SER A 174 33.76 2.75 6.93
CA SER A 174 35.07 3.38 6.94
C SER A 174 36.06 2.25 7.21
N ASP A 175 36.57 1.63 6.14
CA ASP A 175 37.75 0.78 6.23
C ASP A 175 38.96 1.68 6.53
N THR A 176 39.10 2.06 7.80
CA THR A 176 40.35 2.59 8.32
C THR A 176 41.24 1.39 8.61
N SER A 177 42.01 0.97 7.60
CA SER A 177 43.17 0.12 7.82
C SER A 177 44.39 1.00 8.08
N THR A 178 45.08 0.67 9.18
CA THR A 178 46.16 1.45 9.78
C THR A 178 47.54 0.97 9.28
N GLN A 179 48.42 1.94 9.00
CA GLN A 179 49.91 1.94 9.07
C GLN A 179 50.78 1.44 7.90
N PRO A 180 52.09 1.84 7.81
CA PRO A 180 52.83 2.91 8.51
C PRO A 180 53.62 3.88 7.59
N ARG A 181 54.17 4.91 8.25
CA ARG A 181 55.11 5.95 7.80
C ARG A 181 56.26 5.45 6.93
N ASP A 182 56.63 6.26 5.93
CA ASP A 182 58.05 6.45 5.62
C ASP A 182 58.38 7.90 5.21
N SER A 183 59.63 8.27 5.46
CA SER A 183 60.17 9.61 5.65
C SER A 183 60.58 10.30 4.33
N GLY A 184 60.58 11.64 4.29
CA GLY A 184 61.25 12.37 3.21
C GLY A 184 60.86 13.85 3.10
N SER A 185 61.64 14.70 3.75
CA SER A 185 61.66 16.16 3.67
C SER A 185 62.14 16.68 2.30
N GLU A 186 61.41 17.61 1.68
CA GLU A 186 61.89 18.94 1.22
C GLU A 186 60.76 19.76 0.51
N PRO A 187 60.84 21.10 0.50
CA PRO A 187 59.72 21.98 0.16
C PRO A 187 59.84 22.55 -1.27
N PHE A 188 58.77 22.54 -2.06
CA PHE A 188 58.76 23.31 -3.32
C PHE A 188 57.39 23.92 -3.63
N SER A 189 57.42 25.27 -3.65
CA SER A 189 56.62 26.21 -4.45
C SER A 189 55.08 26.08 -4.47
N GLN A 190 54.44 27.06 -3.83
CA GLN A 190 53.24 27.69 -4.41
C GLN A 190 53.59 28.27 -5.79
N ILE A 191 52.68 28.15 -6.76
CA ILE A 191 52.24 29.20 -7.69
C ILE A 191 51.14 28.63 -8.60
N GLU A 192 50.03 29.38 -8.65
CA GLU A 192 48.99 29.48 -9.70
C GLU A 192 48.31 28.23 -10.25
N SER A 193 46.99 28.15 -10.05
CA SER A 193 46.08 28.56 -11.13
C SER A 193 44.69 28.83 -10.57
N GLY A 194 44.21 30.05 -10.81
CA GLY A 194 42.83 30.46 -10.55
C GLY A 194 41.83 29.85 -11.54
N GLN A 195 40.57 30.28 -11.34
CA GLN A 195 39.29 29.85 -11.91
C GLN A 195 38.54 28.88 -10.97
N GLN A 196 37.34 29.15 -10.47
CA GLN A 196 36.26 30.01 -10.96
C GLN A 196 35.49 30.61 -9.77
N GLN A 197 35.30 31.92 -9.76
CA GLN A 197 34.25 32.55 -8.96
C GLN A 197 33.47 33.51 -9.86
N GLN A 198 32.33 33.00 -10.32
CA GLN A 198 31.04 33.66 -10.28
C GLN A 198 30.87 34.99 -11.06
N GLN A 199 30.47 34.81 -12.31
CA GLN A 199 29.27 35.41 -12.93
C GLN A 199 28.55 36.52 -12.13
N LYS A 200 28.57 37.76 -12.65
CA LYS A 200 27.47 38.72 -12.48
C LYS A 200 27.43 39.75 -13.61
N ASP A 201 26.52 39.48 -14.53
CA ASP A 201 25.68 40.33 -15.40
C ASP A 201 25.85 41.87 -15.41
N GLU A 202 25.89 42.35 -16.67
CA GLU A 202 25.15 43.47 -17.30
C GLU A 202 25.09 44.87 -16.67
N LYS A 203 25.71 45.81 -17.41
CA LYS A 203 25.28 47.17 -17.84
C LYS A 203 26.57 47.86 -18.35
N GLU A 204 26.69 48.45 -19.53
CA GLU A 204 25.82 49.04 -20.56
C GLU A 204 26.53 48.90 -21.92
#